data_AF-A0A6V7I4A5-F1
#
_entry.id   AF-A0A6V7I4A5-F1
#
_cell.length_a   1.000
_cell.length_b   1.000
_cell.length_c   1.000
_cell.angle_alpha   90.00
_cell.angle_beta   90.00
_cell.angle_gamma   90.00
#
_symmetry.space_group_name_H-M   'P 1'
#
loop_
_entity.id
_entity.type
_entity.pdbx_description
1 polymer ?
#
loop_
_entity_poly.entity_id
_entity_poly.type
_entity_poly.pdbx_seq_one_letter_code
_entity_poly.pdbx_strand_id
1 'polypeptide(L)'
;RREKVYDDELLLITEKMVLTNPDINTVWNIRREAFENHEWSQEEYVDRLKRELTLTESCLRENPKSYCVWHHRCWLIDHLPEPDWKTELALCAKCLDLDERN
;
A
#
# COMPACT_ATOMS: atom_id res chain seq x y z
N ARG A 1 3.16 -7.17 25.12
CA ARG A 1 3.60 -6.62 23.82
C ARG A 1 4.25 -5.28 24.13
N ARG A 2 5.55 -5.11 23.83
CA ARG A 2 6.32 -3.87 24.07
C ARG A 2 5.65 -2.71 23.32
N GLU A 3 5.74 -1.51 23.88
CA GLU A 3 5.22 -0.25 23.35
C GLU A 3 5.37 -0.20 21.82
N LYS A 4 4.24 -0.25 21.10
CA LYS A 4 4.24 -0.20 19.66
C LYS A 4 4.34 1.26 19.25
N VAL A 5 5.57 1.74 19.09
CA VAL A 5 5.83 3.04 18.47
C VAL A 5 5.73 2.83 16.96
N TYR A 6 4.67 3.37 16.36
CA TYR A 6 4.48 3.40 14.91
C TYR A 6 4.94 4.78 14.42
N ASP A 7 6.24 4.97 14.31
CA ASP A 7 6.84 6.23 13.87
C ASP A 7 7.08 6.24 12.34
N ASP A 8 7.46 7.41 11.83
CA ASP A 8 7.81 7.59 10.42
C ASP A 8 9.04 6.77 10.02
N GLU A 9 9.92 6.43 10.96
CA GLU A 9 11.09 5.58 10.72
C GLU A 9 10.66 4.15 10.37
N LEU A 10 9.68 3.58 11.09
CA LEU A 10 9.10 2.28 10.77
C LEU A 10 8.53 2.24 9.36
N LEU A 11 7.77 3.27 8.97
CA LEU A 11 7.21 3.36 7.61
C LEU A 11 8.32 3.48 6.56
N LEU A 12 9.37 4.26 6.82
CA LEU A 12 10.49 4.38 5.87
C LEU A 12 11.27 3.07 5.70
N ILE A 13 11.52 2.34 6.80
CA ILE A 13 12.23 1.06 6.76
C ILE A 13 11.38 0.02 6.02
N THR A 14 10.11 -0.10 6.39
CA THR A 14 9.21 -1.09 5.77
C THR A 14 8.94 -0.79 4.29
N GLU A 15 8.97 0.49 3.87
CA GLU A 15 8.89 0.89 2.47
C GLU A 15 10.05 0.29 1.66
N LYS A 16 11.29 0.45 2.14
CA LYS A 16 12.47 -0.13 1.50
C LYS A 16 12.39 -1.66 1.41
N MET A 17 11.83 -2.30 2.42
CA MET A 17 11.65 -3.75 2.44
C MET A 17 10.68 -4.23 1.36
N VAL A 18 9.50 -3.59 1.24
CA VAL A 18 8.50 -4.00 0.23
C VAL A 18 8.92 -3.67 -1.19
N LEU A 19 9.67 -2.58 -1.40
CA LEU A 19 10.27 -2.27 -2.70
C LEU A 19 11.31 -3.31 -3.13
N THR A 20 11.98 -3.96 -2.17
CA THR A 20 12.94 -5.04 -2.45
C THR A 20 12.25 -6.38 -2.66
N ASN A 21 11.24 -6.70 -1.84
CA ASN A 21 10.45 -7.92 -1.95
C ASN A 21 9.00 -7.67 -1.50
N PRO A 22 8.07 -7.48 -2.44
CA PRO A 22 6.68 -7.16 -2.12
C PRO A 22 5.86 -8.34 -1.59
N ASP A 23 6.36 -9.59 -1.66
CA ASP A 23 5.60 -10.78 -1.21
C ASP A 23 5.74 -11.06 0.29
N ILE A 24 6.42 -10.21 1.04
CA ILE A 24 6.53 -10.36 2.49
C ILE A 24 5.27 -9.79 3.18
N ASN A 25 4.21 -10.61 3.27
CA ASN A 25 2.92 -10.21 3.87
C ASN A 25 3.05 -9.61 5.28
N THR A 26 4.00 -10.09 6.10
CA THR A 26 4.24 -9.55 7.45
C THR A 26 4.57 -8.06 7.43
N VAL A 27 5.29 -7.58 6.42
CA VAL A 27 5.64 -6.15 6.31
C VAL A 27 4.39 -5.34 6.01
N TRP A 28 3.53 -5.80 5.09
CA TRP A 28 2.25 -5.15 4.82
C TRP A 28 1.31 -5.15 6.02
N ASN A 29 1.31 -6.21 6.84
CA ASN A 29 0.56 -6.22 8.11
C ASN A 29 1.07 -5.15 9.07
N ILE A 30 2.39 -5.00 9.22
CA ILE A 30 2.98 -3.95 10.07
C ILE A 30 2.57 -2.56 9.59
N ARG A 31 2.57 -2.33 8.27
CA ARG A 31 2.15 -1.05 7.68
C ARG A 31 0.67 -0.78 7.95
N ARG A 32 -0.22 -1.76 7.74
CA ARG A 32 -1.65 -1.62 8.12
C ARG A 32 -1.81 -1.29 9.60
N GLU A 33 -1.12 -2.01 10.48
CA GLU A 33 -1.16 -1.71 11.91
C GLU A 33 -0.69 -0.28 12.22
N ALA A 34 0.31 0.25 11.52
CA ALA A 34 0.78 1.63 11.69
C ALA A 34 -0.27 2.66 11.24
N PHE A 35 -0.97 2.40 10.14
CA PHE A 35 -2.08 3.25 9.69
C PHE A 35 -3.32 3.13 10.60
N GLU A 36 -3.60 1.97 11.19
CA GLU A 36 -4.75 1.82 12.10
C GLU A 36 -4.53 2.47 13.47
N ASN A 37 -3.26 2.59 13.91
CA ASN A 37 -2.91 3.09 15.24
C ASN A 37 -2.23 4.47 15.17
N HIS A 38 -2.53 5.27 14.16
CA HIS A 38 -1.95 6.61 14.01
C HIS A 38 -2.62 7.66 14.91
N GLU A 39 -1.93 8.78 15.14
CA GLU A 39 -2.50 9.99 15.76
C GLU A 39 -2.61 11.16 14.76
N TRP A 40 -2.46 10.88 13.45
CA TRP A 40 -2.53 11.88 12.39
C TRP A 40 -3.90 12.54 12.26
N SER A 41 -3.92 13.78 11.76
CA SER A 41 -5.15 14.44 11.32
C SER A 41 -5.77 13.73 10.11
N GLN A 42 -7.05 13.99 9.84
CA GLN A 42 -7.73 13.39 8.69
C GLN A 42 -7.06 13.75 7.35
N GLU A 43 -6.56 14.98 7.22
CA GLU A 43 -5.87 15.42 5.99
C GLU A 43 -4.53 14.69 5.80
N GLU A 44 -3.76 14.55 6.88
CA GLU A 44 -2.49 13.81 6.86
C GLU A 44 -2.70 12.32 6.59
N TYR A 45 -3.74 11.72 7.17
CA TYR A 45 -4.09 10.33 6.93
C TYR A 45 -4.40 10.08 5.45
N VAL A 46 -5.21 10.95 4.83
CA VAL A 46 -5.54 10.85 3.41
C VAL A 46 -4.31 11.06 2.52
N ASP A 47 -3.42 12.01 2.83
CA ASP A 47 -2.16 12.20 2.11
C ASP A 47 -1.29 10.94 2.17
N ARG A 48 -1.16 10.35 3.36
CA ARG A 48 -0.37 9.13 3.57
C ARG A 48 -0.96 7.93 2.84
N LEU A 49 -2.29 7.75 2.82
CA LEU A 49 -2.94 6.69 2.03
C LEU A 49 -2.66 6.86 0.53
N LYS A 50 -2.64 8.09 0.00
CA LYS A 50 -2.30 8.36 -1.41
C LYS A 50 -0.83 8.04 -1.72
N ARG A 51 0.09 8.34 -0.80
CA ARG A 51 1.50 7.93 -0.92
C ARG A 51 1.63 6.41 -0.91
N GLU A 52 0.86 5.73 -0.06
CA GLU A 52 0.83 4.27 0.04
C GLU A 52 0.28 3.61 -1.25
N LEU A 53 -0.72 4.23 -1.89
CA LEU A 53 -1.17 3.81 -3.23
C LEU A 53 -0.06 3.92 -4.28
N THR A 54 0.77 4.95 -4.21
CA THR A 54 1.93 5.11 -5.11
C THR A 54 2.99 4.03 -4.86
N LEU A 55 3.20 3.66 -3.58
CA LEU A 55 4.11 2.58 -3.20
C LEU A 55 3.62 1.22 -3.74
N THR A 56 2.32 0.92 -3.58
CA THR A 56 1.76 -0.34 -4.10
C THR A 56 1.79 -0.39 -5.63
N GLU A 57 1.56 0.73 -6.34
CA GLU A 57 1.75 0.78 -7.81
C GLU A 57 3.19 0.48 -8.21
N SER A 58 4.17 1.03 -7.48
CA SER A 58 5.58 0.76 -7.72
C SER A 58 5.93 -0.73 -7.51
N CYS A 59 5.36 -1.34 -6.47
CA CYS A 59 5.53 -2.77 -6.21
C CYS A 59 4.87 -3.65 -7.28
N LEU A 60 3.67 -3.28 -7.76
CA LEU A 60 2.96 -4.00 -8.82
C LEU A 60 3.68 -3.91 -10.17
N ARG A 61 4.43 -2.83 -10.42
CA ARG A 61 5.26 -2.73 -11.64
C ARG A 61 6.34 -3.81 -11.68
N GLU A 62 6.96 -4.12 -10.54
CA GLU A 62 8.00 -5.14 -10.44
C GLU A 62 7.41 -6.56 -10.31
N ASN A 63 6.30 -6.71 -9.58
CA ASN A 63 5.62 -7.99 -9.39
C ASN A 63 4.09 -7.82 -9.53
N PRO A 64 3.56 -7.84 -10.76
CA PRO A 64 2.16 -7.53 -11.04
C PRO A 64 1.17 -8.59 -10.52
N LYS A 65 1.67 -9.78 -10.15
CA LYS A 65 0.89 -10.91 -9.61
C LYS A 65 0.99 -11.04 -8.10
N SER A 66 1.65 -10.09 -7.41
CA SER A 66 1.79 -10.17 -5.95
C SER A 66 0.43 -10.04 -5.27
N TYR A 67 -0.05 -11.16 -4.72
CA TYR A 67 -1.27 -11.18 -3.93
C TYR A 67 -1.17 -10.25 -2.72
N CYS A 68 0.00 -10.18 -2.08
CA CYS A 68 0.22 -9.34 -0.90
C CYS A 68 0.00 -7.85 -1.21
N VAL A 69 0.49 -7.40 -2.37
CA VAL A 69 0.34 -6.00 -2.80
C VAL A 69 -1.10 -5.69 -3.16
N TRP A 70 -1.75 -6.54 -3.96
CA TRP A 70 -3.17 -6.37 -4.31
C TRP A 70 -4.06 -6.35 -3.07
N HIS A 71 -3.85 -7.29 -2.14
CA HIS A 71 -4.59 -7.34 -0.88
C HIS A 71 -4.39 -6.07 -0.06
N HIS A 72 -3.16 -5.56 0.04
CA HIS A 72 -2.92 -4.28 0.71
C HIS A 72 -3.56 -3.11 -0.02
N ARG A 73 -3.54 -3.09 -1.35
CA ARG A 73 -4.15 -2.04 -2.16
C ARG A 73 -5.66 -1.97 -1.99
N CYS A 74 -6.35 -3.11 -1.97
CA CYS A 74 -7.78 -3.17 -1.65
C CYS A 74 -8.06 -2.57 -0.27
N TRP A 75 -7.26 -2.93 0.73
CA TRP A 75 -7.37 -2.34 2.07
C TRP A 75 -7.22 -0.81 2.03
N LEU A 76 -6.27 -0.26 1.26
CA LEU A 76 -6.12 1.21 1.14
C LEU A 76 -7.35 1.88 0.53
N ILE A 77 -7.92 1.27 -0.52
CA ILE A 77 -9.12 1.78 -1.20
C ILE A 77 -10.31 1.80 -0.23
N ASP A 78 -10.48 0.76 0.59
CA ASP A 78 -11.55 0.69 1.59
C ASP A 78 -11.41 1.75 2.69
N HIS A 79 -10.21 2.27 2.91
CA HIS A 79 -9.91 3.28 3.94
C HIS A 79 -9.86 4.72 3.40
N LEU A 80 -9.93 4.91 2.08
CA LEU A 80 -10.01 6.23 1.48
C LEU A 80 -11.44 6.77 1.55
N PRO A 81 -11.65 8.02 2.01
CA PRO A 81 -12.99 8.61 2.05
C PRO A 81 -13.56 8.84 0.63
N GLU A 82 -12.69 9.14 -0.34
CA GLU A 82 -13.04 9.37 -1.74
C GLU A 82 -12.01 8.66 -2.65
N PRO A 83 -12.26 7.39 -3.02
CA PRO A 83 -11.38 6.66 -3.94
C PRO A 83 -11.47 7.17 -5.38
N ASP A 84 -10.32 7.31 -6.05
CA ASP A 84 -10.26 7.64 -7.48
C ASP A 84 -10.32 6.37 -8.33
N TRP A 85 -11.55 5.90 -8.57
CA TRP A 85 -11.81 4.72 -9.40
C TRP A 85 -11.29 4.82 -10.83
N LYS A 86 -11.10 6.04 -11.38
CA LYS A 86 -10.56 6.19 -12.74
C LYS A 86 -9.08 5.82 -12.76
N THR A 87 -8.33 6.26 -11.75
CA THR A 87 -6.92 5.90 -11.60
C THR A 87 -6.76 4.40 -11.34
N GLU A 88 -7.63 3.80 -10.50
CA GLU A 88 -7.59 2.34 -10.26
C GLU A 88 -7.91 1.52 -11.51
N LEU A 89 -8.93 1.90 -12.26
CA LEU A 89 -9.26 1.22 -13.52
C LEU A 89 -8.11 1.33 -14.53
N ALA A 90 -7.45 2.49 -14.60
CA ALA A 90 -6.28 2.69 -15.44
C ALA A 90 -5.09 1.83 -15.01
N LEU A 91 -4.89 1.62 -13.70
CA LEU A 91 -3.86 0.70 -13.21
C LEU A 91 -4.15 -0.76 -13.59
N CYS A 92 -5.41 -1.21 -13.44
CA CYS A 92 -5.81 -2.54 -13.87
C CYS A 92 -5.57 -2.75 -15.37
N ALA A 93 -5.96 -1.77 -16.19
CA ALA A 93 -5.70 -1.79 -17.63
C ALA A 93 -4.20 -1.93 -17.93
N LYS A 94 -3.33 -1.13 -17.29
CA LYS A 94 -1.87 -1.24 -17.43
C LYS A 94 -1.36 -2.63 -17.03
N CYS A 95 -1.86 -3.21 -15.95
CA CYS A 95 -1.43 -4.53 -15.49
C CYS A 95 -1.86 -5.64 -16.46
N LEU A 96 -3.05 -5.53 -17.05
CA LEU A 96 -3.54 -6.45 -18.08
C LEU A 96 -2.81 -6.27 -19.42
N ASP A 97 -2.43 -5.04 -19.78
CA ASP A 97 -1.61 -4.77 -20.97
C ASP A 97 -0.20 -5.39 -20.83
N LEU A 98 0.33 -5.47 -19.62
CA LEU A 98 1.62 -6.13 -19.32
C LEU A 98 1.51 -7.66 -19.31
N ASP A 99 0.41 -8.20 -18.77
CA ASP A 99 0.09 -9.63 -18.79
C ASP A 99 -1.43 -9.83 -18.83
N GLU A 100 -1.94 -10.27 -19.99
CA GLU A 100 -3.37 -10.47 -20.24
C GLU A 100 -4.01 -11.56 -19.35
N ARG A 101 -3.19 -12.38 -18.67
CA ARG A 101 -3.63 -13.45 -17.76
C ARG A 101 -3.34 -13.14 -16.28
N ASN A 102 -3.03 -11.89 -15.96
CA ASN A 102 -2.90 -11.44 -14.58
C ASN A 102 -4.25 -11.55 -13.84
#